data_AF-A0AB39WK94-F1
#
_entry.id   AF-A0AB39WK94-F1
#
_cell.length_a   1.000
_cell.length_b   1.000
_cell.length_c   1.000
_cell.angle_alpha   90.00
_cell.angle_beta   90.00
_cell.angle_gamma   90.00
#
_symmetry.space_group_name_H-M   'P 1'
#
loop_
_entity.id
_entity.type
_entity.pdbx_description
1 polymer ?
#
loop_
_entity_poly.entity_id
_entity_poly.type
_entity_poly.pdbx_seq_one_letter_code
_entity_poly.pdbx_strand_id
1 'polypeptide(L)'
;MEALWIFPLYFVCPIVGIILLIFGIFQYYKRKDKSRIITGIFFISLPIIHLFLMEVIQNNFEKNVVGHYNILGKNEIVLKIKIDGTFELNNLLGLKQQGKGKWDIFRGDITTLDLHFKNNQEADVSFEINDEKKHLKLTSSPFENYPFELIKK
;
A
#
# COMPACT_ATOMS: atom_id res chain seq x y z
N MET A 1 12.85 4.25 -6.80
CA MET A 1 13.29 5.68 -6.80
C MET A 1 12.72 6.50 -5.62
N GLU A 2 12.10 5.88 -4.61
CA GLU A 2 11.42 6.58 -3.51
C GLU A 2 12.37 7.20 -2.47
N ALA A 3 13.57 6.64 -2.30
CA ALA A 3 14.50 7.02 -1.23
C ALA A 3 15.02 8.48 -1.31
N LEU A 4 15.06 9.08 -2.51
CA LEU A 4 15.65 10.41 -2.71
C LEU A 4 14.84 11.55 -2.07
N TRP A 5 13.52 11.40 -1.97
CA TRP A 5 12.62 12.44 -1.40
C TRP A 5 12.28 12.21 0.07
N ILE A 6 12.44 10.97 0.55
CA ILE A 6 12.24 10.59 1.95
C ILE A 6 13.25 11.34 2.83
N PHE A 7 14.53 11.38 2.45
CA PHE A 7 15.54 12.03 3.30
C PHE A 7 15.27 13.54 3.54
N PRO A 8 15.01 14.37 2.51
CA PRO A 8 14.62 15.77 2.71
C PRO A 8 13.35 15.94 3.57
N LEU A 9 12.35 15.07 3.38
CA LEU A 9 11.09 15.16 4.09
C LEU A 9 11.24 14.84 5.59
N TYR A 10 11.96 13.78 5.94
CA TYR A 10 12.04 13.30 7.32
C TYR A 10 13.19 13.91 8.13
N PHE A 11 14.21 14.48 7.48
CA PHE A 11 15.34 15.11 8.17
C PHE A 11 15.39 16.63 7.98
N VAL A 12 15.37 17.11 6.73
CA VAL A 12 15.56 18.54 6.45
C VAL A 12 14.34 19.35 6.89
N CYS A 13 13.12 18.89 6.58
CA CYS A 13 11.90 19.61 6.95
C CYS A 13 11.75 19.78 8.48
N PRO A 14 11.90 18.73 9.32
CA PRO A 14 11.83 18.90 10.77
C PRO A 14 12.91 19.83 11.32
N ILE A 15 14.16 19.75 10.83
CA ILE A 15 15.24 20.63 11.28
C ILE A 15 14.94 22.09 10.96
N VAL A 16 14.54 22.38 9.71
CA VAL A 16 14.14 23.73 9.30
C VAL A 16 12.94 24.21 10.11
N GLY A 17 11.96 23.33 10.34
CA GLY A 17 10.80 23.61 11.17
C GLY A 17 11.17 23.98 12.60
N ILE A 18 12.04 23.22 13.26
CA ILE A 18 12.56 23.50 14.61
C ILE A 18 13.29 24.85 14.65
N ILE A 19 14.17 25.12 13.69
CA ILE A 19 14.91 26.39 13.60
C ILE A 19 13.93 27.57 13.49
N LEU A 20 12.95 27.48 12.58
CA LEU A 20 11.92 28.51 12.40
C LEU A 20 11.07 28.70 13.66
N LEU A 21 10.75 27.61 14.36
CA LEU A 21 9.94 27.65 15.58
C LEU A 21 10.72 28.31 16.72
N ILE A 22 12.01 27.98 16.92
CA ILE A 22 12.89 28.62 17.90
C ILE A 22 13.02 30.12 17.62
N PHE A 23 13.40 30.50 16.39
CA PHE A 23 13.50 31.92 16.00
C PHE A 23 12.15 32.64 16.11
N GLY A 24 11.07 31.95 15.76
CA GLY A 24 9.70 32.44 15.87
C GLY A 24 9.32 32.73 17.32
N ILE A 25 9.60 31.81 18.25
CA ILE A 25 9.37 32.02 19.69
C ILE A 25 10.15 33.23 20.20
N PHE A 26 11.45 33.33 19.89
CA PHE A 26 12.28 34.47 20.31
C PHE A 26 11.76 35.82 19.79
N GLN A 27 11.24 35.87 18.56
CA GLN A 27 10.67 37.08 17.97
C GLN A 27 9.23 37.35 18.41
N TYR A 28 8.47 36.31 18.77
CA TYR A 28 7.14 36.43 19.33
C TYR A 28 7.14 37.13 20.68
N TYR A 29 8.13 36.83 21.54
CA TYR A 29 8.38 37.59 22.77
C TYR A 29 8.65 39.08 22.52
N LYS A 30 9.14 39.44 21.33
CA LYS A 30 9.35 40.84 20.89
C LYS A 30 8.15 41.43 20.12
N ARG A 31 6.98 40.75 20.12
CA ARG A 31 5.70 41.16 19.50
C ARG A 31 5.72 41.41 17.99
N LYS A 32 6.72 40.90 17.24
CA LYS A 32 6.92 41.31 15.85
C LYS A 32 6.28 40.44 14.77
N ASP A 33 6.08 39.14 14.99
CA ASP A 33 5.38 38.27 14.02
C ASP A 33 5.10 36.87 14.57
N LYS A 34 3.95 36.26 14.22
CA LYS A 34 3.61 34.85 14.51
C LYS A 34 3.83 33.92 13.31
N SER A 35 4.00 34.49 12.10
CA SER A 35 4.11 33.74 10.83
C SER A 35 5.15 32.63 10.91
N ARG A 36 6.33 32.92 11.47
CA ARG A 36 7.45 31.97 11.61
C ARG A 36 7.13 30.77 12.48
N ILE A 37 6.31 30.94 13.52
CA ILE A 37 5.85 29.82 14.38
C ILE A 37 4.92 28.92 13.57
N ILE A 38 3.97 29.51 12.83
CA ILE A 38 3.04 28.75 11.99
C ILE A 38 3.80 27.98 10.91
N THR A 39 4.73 28.62 10.21
CA THR A 39 5.58 27.97 9.21
C THR A 39 6.43 26.86 9.83
N GLY A 40 7.01 27.09 11.02
CA GLY A 40 7.77 26.06 11.74
C GLY A 40 6.95 24.82 12.08
N ILE A 41 5.72 25.02 12.61
CA ILE A 41 4.78 23.94 12.90
C ILE A 41 4.42 23.18 11.61
N PHE A 42 4.14 23.91 10.53
CA PHE A 42 3.84 23.29 9.23
C PHE A 42 4.97 22.36 8.78
N PHE A 43 6.22 22.80 8.81
CA PHE A 43 7.37 21.97 8.43
C PHE A 43 7.57 20.75 9.33
N ILE A 44 7.34 20.88 10.65
CA ILE A 44 7.39 19.75 11.59
C ILE A 44 6.26 18.75 11.34
N SER A 45 5.08 19.23 10.91
CA SER A 45 3.91 18.39 10.65
C SER A 45 3.98 17.61 9.34
N LEU A 46 4.81 18.02 8.37
CA LEU A 46 4.90 17.39 7.04
C LEU A 46 5.16 15.87 7.07
N PRO A 47 6.13 15.33 7.85
CA PRO A 47 6.31 13.90 7.97
C PRO A 47 5.07 13.15 8.49
N ILE A 48 4.35 13.76 9.45
CA ILE A 48 3.16 13.17 10.04
C ILE A 48 2.02 13.13 9.00
N ILE A 49 1.84 14.24 8.28
CA ILE A 49 0.87 14.33 7.18
C ILE A 49 1.18 13.30 6.10
N HIS A 50 2.46 13.12 5.75
CA HIS A 50 2.89 12.12 4.79
C HIS A 50 2.57 10.68 5.25
N LEU A 51 2.89 10.33 6.50
CA LEU A 51 2.55 9.01 7.06
C LEU A 51 1.04 8.76 7.01
N PHE A 52 0.23 9.73 7.43
CA PHE A 52 -1.22 9.63 7.39
C PHE A 52 -1.76 9.47 5.96
N LEU A 53 -1.24 10.24 5.00
CA LEU A 53 -1.59 10.10 3.59
C LEU A 53 -1.26 8.70 3.05
N MET A 54 -0.08 8.17 3.38
CA MET A 54 0.32 6.82 2.96
C MET A 54 -0.60 5.76 3.54
N GLU A 55 -1.00 5.89 4.81
CA GLU A 55 -1.96 4.98 5.45
C GLU A 55 -3.35 5.05 4.80
N VAL A 56 -3.84 6.25 4.47
CA VAL A 56 -5.11 6.44 3.76
C VAL A 56 -5.05 5.82 2.35
N ILE A 57 -3.97 6.05 1.61
CA ILE A 57 -3.75 5.48 0.28
C ILE A 57 -3.66 3.95 0.36
N GLN A 58 -2.96 3.41 1.36
CA GLN A 58 -2.87 1.98 1.62
C GLN A 58 -4.25 1.37 1.88
N ASN A 59 -4.99 1.92 2.85
CA ASN A 59 -6.33 1.46 3.20
C ASN A 59 -7.31 1.51 2.02
N ASN A 60 -7.27 2.56 1.19
CA ASN A 60 -8.13 2.66 0.02
C ASN A 60 -7.79 1.62 -1.04
N PHE A 61 -6.50 1.34 -1.22
CA PHE A 61 -6.07 0.31 -2.18
C PHE A 61 -6.39 -1.10 -1.68
N GLU A 62 -6.18 -1.39 -0.40
CA GLU A 62 -6.57 -2.66 0.22
C GLU A 62 -8.08 -2.91 0.04
N LYS A 63 -8.92 -1.89 0.26
CA LYS A 63 -10.36 -1.97 -0.03
C LYS A 63 -10.64 -2.26 -1.51
N ASN A 64 -9.81 -1.75 -2.43
CA ASN A 64 -9.95 -2.04 -3.86
C ASN A 64 -9.58 -3.48 -4.19
N VAL A 65 -8.70 -4.14 -3.42
CA VAL A 65 -8.33 -5.56 -3.61
C VAL A 65 -9.32 -6.52 -2.93
N VAL A 66 -9.96 -6.11 -1.84
CA VAL A 66 -10.99 -6.94 -1.17
C VAL A 66 -12.15 -7.24 -2.12
N GLY A 67 -12.49 -8.53 -2.29
CA GLY A 67 -13.58 -8.95 -3.17
C GLY A 67 -13.48 -10.40 -3.65
N HIS A 68 -14.27 -10.70 -4.68
CA HIS A 68 -14.34 -12.01 -5.31
C HIS A 68 -13.74 -11.97 -6.71
N TYR A 69 -12.96 -12.98 -7.03
CA TYR A 69 -12.20 -13.07 -8.26
C TYR A 69 -12.53 -14.35 -9.01
N ASN A 70 -12.78 -14.19 -10.31
CA ASN A 70 -13.04 -15.28 -11.24
C ASN A 70 -11.88 -15.41 -12.23
N ILE A 71 -11.66 -16.60 -12.77
CA ILE A 71 -10.78 -16.76 -13.94
C ILE A 71 -11.41 -16.04 -15.13
N LEU A 72 -10.64 -15.24 -15.87
CA LEU A 72 -11.10 -14.60 -17.10
C LEU A 72 -11.72 -15.63 -18.05
N GLY A 73 -12.95 -15.36 -18.51
CA GLY A 73 -13.70 -16.27 -19.37
C GLY A 73 -14.47 -17.38 -18.63
N LYS A 74 -14.40 -17.45 -17.29
CA LYS A 74 -15.17 -18.39 -16.46
C LYS A 74 -15.97 -17.66 -15.38
N ASN A 75 -17.14 -18.20 -15.04
CA ASN A 75 -18.01 -17.65 -13.99
C ASN A 75 -17.79 -18.28 -12.60
N GLU A 76 -16.69 -19.01 -12.41
CA GLU A 76 -16.35 -19.65 -11.13
C GLU A 76 -15.51 -18.71 -10.27
N ILE A 77 -15.94 -18.49 -9.02
CA ILE A 77 -15.18 -17.72 -8.03
C ILE A 77 -14.07 -18.62 -7.50
N VAL A 78 -12.84 -18.28 -7.85
CA VAL A 78 -11.65 -19.06 -7.50
C VAL A 78 -10.85 -18.44 -6.36
N LEU A 79 -10.91 -17.13 -6.18
CA LEU A 79 -10.22 -16.41 -5.10
C LEU A 79 -11.17 -15.43 -4.41
N LYS A 80 -11.15 -15.44 -3.08
CA LYS A 80 -11.89 -14.50 -2.23
C LYS A 80 -10.91 -13.82 -1.29
N ILE A 81 -10.83 -12.50 -1.36
CA ILE A 81 -10.03 -11.66 -0.47
C ILE A 81 -10.98 -10.98 0.51
N LYS A 82 -10.76 -11.15 1.81
CA LYS A 82 -11.60 -10.60 2.88
C LYS A 82 -10.91 -9.44 3.58
N ILE A 83 -11.72 -8.53 4.10
CA ILE A 83 -11.28 -7.32 4.80
C ILE A 83 -10.57 -7.61 6.14
N ASP A 84 -10.73 -8.81 6.69
CA ASP A 84 -10.07 -9.27 7.91
C ASP A 84 -8.61 -9.74 7.68
N GLY A 85 -8.07 -9.50 6.48
CA GLY A 85 -6.71 -9.92 6.11
C GLY A 85 -6.61 -11.40 5.75
N THR A 86 -7.74 -12.09 5.52
CA THR A 86 -7.75 -13.52 5.14
C THR A 86 -8.22 -13.75 3.71
N PHE A 87 -7.83 -14.88 3.12
CA PHE A 87 -8.29 -15.29 1.79
C PHE A 87 -8.82 -16.72 1.76
N GLU A 88 -9.57 -17.03 0.71
CA GLU A 88 -9.97 -18.39 0.33
C GLU A 88 -9.69 -18.61 -1.16
N LEU A 89 -8.89 -19.63 -1.48
CA LEU A 89 -8.54 -20.03 -2.85
C LEU A 89 -9.05 -21.45 -3.13
N ASN A 90 -9.90 -21.60 -4.15
CA ASN A 90 -10.50 -22.87 -4.56
C ASN A 90 -10.28 -23.13 -6.05
N ASN A 91 -9.97 -24.37 -6.42
CA ASN A 91 -10.05 -24.88 -7.80
C ASN A 91 -9.41 -24.00 -8.88
N LEU A 92 -8.23 -23.44 -8.59
CA LEU A 92 -7.51 -22.64 -9.57
C LEU A 92 -6.63 -23.55 -10.45
N LEU A 93 -7.03 -23.72 -11.72
CA LEU A 93 -6.32 -24.54 -12.71
C LEU A 93 -4.85 -24.10 -12.83
N GLY A 94 -3.92 -25.02 -12.60
CA GLY A 94 -2.47 -24.74 -12.68
C GLY A 94 -1.80 -24.40 -11.36
N LEU A 95 -2.57 -24.15 -10.29
CA LEU A 95 -2.06 -24.03 -8.93
C LEU A 95 -2.28 -25.34 -8.17
N LYS A 96 -1.19 -25.92 -7.66
CA LYS A 96 -1.25 -27.10 -6.79
C LYS A 96 -1.82 -26.76 -5.40
N GLN A 97 -1.88 -25.48 -5.06
CA GLN A 97 -2.27 -25.00 -3.73
C GLN A 97 -3.66 -24.44 -3.73
N GLN A 98 -4.41 -24.84 -2.71
CA GLN A 98 -5.79 -24.42 -2.44
C GLN A 98 -5.96 -24.37 -0.93
N GLY A 99 -6.87 -23.52 -0.46
CA GLY A 99 -7.16 -23.38 0.96
C GLY A 99 -7.27 -21.93 1.39
N LYS A 100 -6.93 -21.69 2.66
CA LYS A 100 -7.11 -20.40 3.32
C LYS A 100 -5.81 -19.94 3.94
N GLY A 101 -5.67 -18.63 4.06
CA GLY A 101 -4.47 -18.03 4.60
C GLY A 101 -4.64 -16.55 4.88
N LYS A 102 -3.51 -15.85 4.98
CA LYS A 102 -3.44 -14.40 5.08
C LYS A 102 -2.98 -13.81 3.77
N TRP A 103 -3.36 -12.57 3.49
CA TRP A 103 -2.86 -11.85 2.33
C TRP A 103 -2.20 -10.55 2.76
N ASP A 104 -1.24 -10.10 1.96
CA ASP A 104 -0.61 -8.78 2.09
C ASP A 104 -0.38 -8.18 0.69
N ILE A 105 -0.08 -6.88 0.63
CA ILE A 105 0.21 -6.18 -0.62
C ILE A 105 1.65 -5.67 -0.54
N PHE A 106 2.50 -6.22 -1.41
CA PHE A 106 3.84 -5.70 -1.59
C PHE A 106 3.86 -4.61 -2.67
N ARG A 107 4.44 -3.45 -2.33
CA ARG A 107 4.58 -2.30 -3.22
C ARG A 107 6.05 -2.02 -3.48
N GLY A 108 6.56 -2.59 -4.57
CA GLY A 108 7.89 -2.31 -5.09
C GLY A 108 7.81 -1.61 -6.45
N ASP A 109 8.68 -2.01 -7.38
CA ASP A 109 8.57 -1.58 -8.78
C ASP A 109 7.29 -2.12 -9.46
N ILE A 110 6.76 -3.21 -8.93
CA ILE A 110 5.48 -3.82 -9.30
C ILE A 110 4.67 -4.00 -8.01
N THR A 111 3.36 -3.79 -8.09
CA THR A 111 2.46 -4.01 -6.95
C THR A 111 1.90 -5.43 -7.02
N THR A 112 2.16 -6.24 -5.99
CA THR A 112 1.72 -7.64 -5.92
C THR A 112 0.78 -7.87 -4.73
N LEU A 113 -0.16 -8.79 -4.92
CA LEU A 113 -0.97 -9.41 -3.89
C LEU A 113 -0.31 -10.74 -3.53
N ASP A 114 0.20 -10.85 -2.31
CA ASP A 114 0.89 -12.03 -1.83
C ASP A 114 -0.04 -12.83 -0.92
N LEU A 115 -0.18 -14.13 -1.19
CA LEU A 115 -1.06 -15.05 -0.48
C LEU A 115 -0.24 -16.03 0.35
N HIS A 116 -0.31 -15.90 1.68
CA HIS A 116 0.39 -16.73 2.65
C HIS A 116 -0.52 -17.83 3.19
N PHE A 117 -0.31 -19.08 2.76
CA PHE A 117 -1.12 -20.22 3.19
C PHE A 117 -0.80 -20.63 4.63
N LYS A 118 -1.83 -20.95 5.43
CA LYS A 118 -1.67 -21.26 6.87
C LYS A 118 -0.74 -22.45 7.17
N ASN A 119 -0.60 -23.39 6.22
CA ASN A 119 0.02 -24.69 6.45
C ASN A 119 1.33 -24.93 5.67
N ASN A 120 1.87 -23.95 4.94
CA ASN A 120 3.10 -24.13 4.14
C ASN A 120 4.04 -22.93 4.31
N GLN A 121 5.31 -23.20 4.68
CA GLN A 121 6.35 -22.17 4.80
C GLN A 121 6.97 -21.77 3.45
N GLU A 122 6.72 -22.53 2.38
CA GLU A 122 7.43 -22.40 1.09
C GLU A 122 6.54 -21.98 -0.08
N ALA A 123 5.30 -21.58 0.17
CA ALA A 123 4.41 -21.31 -0.95
C ALA A 123 3.49 -20.15 -0.67
N ASP A 124 4.14 -19.01 -0.72
CA ASP A 124 3.47 -17.75 -0.97
C ASP A 124 3.15 -17.72 -2.47
N VAL A 125 1.89 -17.46 -2.83
CA VAL A 125 1.49 -17.25 -4.23
C VAL A 125 1.33 -15.77 -4.44
N SER A 126 2.01 -15.22 -5.44
CA SER A 126 1.98 -13.78 -5.72
C SER A 126 1.28 -13.48 -7.04
N PHE A 127 0.36 -12.53 -7.01
CA PHE A 127 -0.29 -12.00 -8.20
C PHE A 127 0.07 -10.54 -8.42
N GLU A 128 0.41 -10.17 -9.65
CA GLU A 128 0.55 -8.76 -10.01
C GLU A 128 -0.84 -8.10 -10.09
N ILE A 129 -0.98 -6.93 -9.46
CA ILE A 129 -2.20 -6.14 -9.49
C ILE A 129 -2.13 -5.15 -10.65
N ASN A 130 -2.93 -5.41 -11.68
CA ASN A 130 -3.11 -4.52 -12.82
C ASN A 130 -4.45 -3.77 -12.71
N ASP A 131 -4.39 -2.45 -12.54
CA ASP A 131 -5.56 -1.57 -12.51
C ASP A 131 -5.88 -1.06 -13.94
N GLU A 132 -6.58 -1.88 -14.72
CA GLU A 132 -7.03 -1.49 -16.06
C GLU A 132 -8.38 -0.78 -16.00
N LYS A 133 -8.37 0.56 -15.78
CA LYS A 133 -9.43 1.60 -15.98
C LYS A 133 -10.90 1.31 -15.58
N LYS A 134 -11.30 0.08 -15.24
CA LYS A 134 -12.65 -0.41 -14.99
C LYS A 134 -12.69 -1.70 -14.15
N HIS A 135 -11.64 -2.52 -14.18
CA HIS A 135 -11.58 -3.77 -13.40
C HIS A 135 -10.17 -4.02 -12.85
N LEU A 136 -10.11 -4.48 -11.59
CA LEU A 136 -8.87 -4.96 -11.00
C LEU A 136 -8.60 -6.37 -11.52
N LYS A 137 -7.46 -6.50 -12.21
CA LYS A 137 -6.98 -7.73 -12.83
C LYS A 137 -5.78 -8.24 -12.05
N LEU A 138 -5.79 -9.53 -11.73
CA LEU A 138 -4.66 -10.22 -11.12
C LEU A 138 -4.02 -11.12 -12.18
N THR A 139 -2.76 -10.88 -12.49
CA THR A 139 -1.96 -11.70 -13.39
C THR A 139 -0.93 -12.49 -12.61
N SER A 140 -0.40 -13.55 -13.22
CA SER A 140 0.70 -14.29 -12.61
C SER A 140 1.88 -13.33 -12.42
N SER A 141 2.49 -13.35 -11.24
CA SER A 141 3.69 -12.54 -10.96
C SER A 141 4.74 -12.78 -12.05
N PRO A 142 5.60 -11.81 -12.42
CA PRO A 142 6.68 -12.05 -13.37
C PRO A 142 7.63 -13.20 -12.94
N PHE A 143 7.60 -13.58 -11.66
CA PHE A 143 8.36 -14.69 -11.10
C PHE A 143 7.62 -16.04 -11.13
N GLU A 144 6.31 -16.04 -11.41
CA GLU A 144 5.46 -17.22 -11.44
C GLU A 144 4.63 -17.25 -12.74
N ASN A 145 4.82 -18.24 -13.61
CA ASN A 145 4.09 -18.31 -14.87
C ASN A 145 2.83 -19.17 -14.73
N TYR A 146 1.70 -18.54 -14.42
CA TYR A 146 0.40 -19.19 -14.44
C TYR A 146 -0.39 -18.84 -15.71
N PRO A 147 -1.01 -19.82 -16.39
CA PRO A 147 -1.70 -19.60 -17.66
C PRO A 147 -3.13 -19.05 -17.47
N PHE A 148 -3.34 -18.15 -16.51
CA PHE A 148 -4.65 -17.60 -16.23
C PHE A 148 -4.56 -16.19 -15.65
N GLU A 149 -5.66 -15.46 -15.78
CA GLU A 149 -5.84 -14.12 -15.25
C GLU A 149 -7.10 -14.11 -14.38
N LEU A 150 -7.08 -13.40 -13.25
CA LEU A 150 -8.25 -13.26 -12.40
C LEU A 150 -8.85 -11.86 -12.53
N ILE A 151 -10.17 -11.78 -12.59
CA ILE A 151 -10.92 -10.52 -12.69
C ILE A 151 -11.85 -10.39 -11.50
N LYS A 152 -11.81 -9.21 -10.87
CA LYS A 152 -12.70 -8.85 -9.78
C LYS A 152 -14.15 -8.71 -10.29
N LYS A 153 -15.08 -9.40 -9.64
CA LYS A 153 -16.52 -9.37 -9.92
C LYS A 153 -17.25 -8.26 -9.19
#